data_AF-A0A944RQQ5-F1
#
_entry.id   AF-A0A944RQQ5-F1
#
_cell.length_a   1.000
_cell.length_b   1.000
_cell.length_c   1.000
_cell.angle_alpha   90.00
_cell.angle_beta   90.00
_cell.angle_gamma   90.00
#
_symmetry.space_group_name_H-M   'P 1'
#
loop_
_entity.id
_entity.type
_entity.pdbx_description
1 polymer ?
#
loop_
_entity_poly.entity_id
_entity_poly.type
_entity_poly.pdbx_seq_one_letter_code
_entity_poly.pdbx_strand_id
1 'polypeptide(L)'
;MTNFIINSLMSTWDLLMDSSVYMIAGLIFSGIIHVFLSPDTISNHLGKGRFISVIKAAVLGIPLPLCSCGVLPTAVSLKKQGANNGATTAFLISTPESGVDSISVTYALLDPIMTIARPVAAFIMATIAGMTENLFNYSEGKNIVTPDMPDIPDNPGCCTDNDGCLSKAEENTSFIKKITSGIRYAFTDVWDDMAGWFFIGLLIAGIITALIPEELINRHLGGGLSSMLLMLIVGIPLYICATASTPVAAALIMKGVSPGAALVFLLAGPATNITSLTVLTGILGKRTTAIYLGSIGLFSIIFGLLVDKIYLLMNISPQAIVGSASEIISPMFQLAGVIVLLCISIKPLTGNIKSVLIQNIKRMSRNRKNTESGENSDDITSRTGST
;
A
#
# COMPACT_ATOMS: atom_id res chain seq x y z
N MET A 1 2.06 -2.23 -32.87
CA MET A 1 2.97 -1.81 -31.77
C MET A 1 2.65 -0.41 -31.29
N THR A 2 2.52 0.58 -32.17
CA THR A 2 2.17 1.97 -31.82
C THR A 2 0.85 2.10 -31.04
N ASN A 3 -0.22 1.41 -31.47
CA ASN A 3 -1.50 1.41 -30.75
C ASN A 3 -1.39 0.81 -29.34
N PHE A 4 -0.53 -0.20 -29.14
CA PHE A 4 -0.34 -0.81 -27.82
C PHE A 4 0.36 0.14 -26.84
N ILE A 5 1.41 0.83 -27.31
CA ILE A 5 2.14 1.82 -26.51
C ILE A 5 1.22 2.98 -26.14
N ILE A 6 0.48 3.51 -27.12
CA ILE A 6 -0.48 4.60 -26.91
C ILE A 6 -1.58 4.17 -25.91
N ASN A 7 -2.16 2.98 -26.07
CA ASN A 7 -3.17 2.46 -25.15
C ASN A 7 -2.61 2.29 -23.72
N SER A 8 -1.40 1.75 -23.58
CA SER A 8 -0.76 1.58 -22.27
C SER A 8 -0.49 2.92 -21.58
N LEU A 9 -0.06 3.94 -22.34
CA LEU A 9 0.16 5.29 -21.84
C LEU A 9 -1.14 5.99 -21.43
N MET A 10 -2.21 5.86 -22.24
CA MET A 10 -3.52 6.41 -21.91
C MET A 10 -4.08 5.75 -20.65
N SER A 11 -4.05 4.42 -20.55
CA SER A 11 -4.45 3.71 -19.33
C SER A 11 -3.63 4.13 -18.10
N THR A 12 -2.31 4.33 -18.26
CA THR A 12 -1.47 4.83 -17.16
C THR A 12 -1.88 6.25 -16.74
N TRP A 13 -2.23 7.11 -17.70
CA TRP A 13 -2.68 8.48 -17.44
C TRP A 13 -4.03 8.52 -16.72
N ASP A 14 -4.99 7.69 -17.15
CA ASP A 14 -6.30 7.59 -16.52
C ASP A 14 -6.17 7.10 -15.07
N LEU A 15 -5.35 6.06 -14.85
CA LEU A 15 -5.03 5.58 -13.51
C LEU A 15 -4.36 6.66 -12.65
N LEU A 16 -3.51 7.51 -13.23
CA LEU A 16 -2.89 8.63 -12.51
C LEU A 16 -3.93 9.67 -12.10
N MET A 17 -4.84 10.04 -13.00
CA MET A 17 -5.90 11.00 -12.73
C MET A 17 -6.78 10.52 -11.58
N ASP A 18 -7.23 9.27 -11.64
CA ASP A 18 -8.08 8.67 -10.60
C ASP A 18 -7.38 8.58 -9.24
N SER A 19 -6.10 8.19 -9.23
CA SER A 19 -5.35 7.97 -7.98
C SER A 19 -4.91 9.26 -7.30
N SER A 20 -4.72 10.34 -8.06
CA SER A 20 -4.00 11.53 -7.60
C SER A 20 -4.62 12.19 -6.37
N VAL A 21 -5.93 12.44 -6.40
CA VAL A 21 -6.65 13.12 -5.32
C VAL A 21 -6.64 12.27 -4.06
N TYR A 22 -6.86 10.96 -4.18
CA TYR A 22 -6.83 10.04 -3.04
C TYR A 22 -5.44 9.86 -2.45
N MET A 23 -4.40 9.85 -3.28
CA MET A 23 -3.02 9.82 -2.83
C MET A 23 -2.67 11.05 -1.99
N ILE A 24 -3.05 12.25 -2.46
CA ILE A 24 -2.85 13.50 -1.72
C ILE A 24 -3.63 13.47 -0.40
N ALA A 25 -4.88 13.00 -0.42
CA ALA A 25 -5.68 12.85 0.79
C ALA A 25 -5.03 11.88 1.79
N GLY A 26 -4.48 10.75 1.31
CA GLY A 26 -3.74 9.80 2.14
C GLY A 26 -2.45 10.36 2.72
N LEU A 27 -1.72 11.18 1.96
CA LEU A 27 -0.54 11.90 2.47
C LEU A 27 -0.92 12.88 3.57
N ILE A 28 -1.96 13.69 3.35
CA ILE A 28 -2.47 14.62 4.37
C ILE A 28 -2.87 13.84 5.63
N PHE A 29 -3.60 12.73 5.48
CA PHE A 29 -4.00 11.89 6.60
C PHE A 29 -2.80 11.27 7.34
N SER A 30 -1.78 10.84 6.61
CA SER A 30 -0.51 10.37 7.16
C SER A 30 0.20 11.45 8.01
N GLY A 31 0.18 12.71 7.54
CA GLY A 31 0.67 13.86 8.30
C GLY A 31 -0.15 14.15 9.56
N ILE A 32 -1.48 13.97 9.50
CA ILE A 32 -2.37 14.07 10.67
C ILE A 32 -2.05 12.96 11.67
N ILE A 33 -1.89 11.71 11.23
CA ILE A 33 -1.49 10.60 12.11
C ILE A 33 -0.16 10.93 12.80
N HIS A 34 0.83 11.46 12.08
CA HIS A 34 2.11 11.86 12.67
C HIS A 34 1.98 12.96 13.75
N VAL A 35 1.00 13.86 13.62
CA VAL A 35 0.79 14.95 14.59
C VAL A 35 -0.06 14.50 15.79
N PHE A 36 -1.07 13.66 15.57
CA PHE A 36 -2.01 13.22 16.60
C PHE A 36 -1.58 11.96 17.35
N LEU A 37 -0.88 11.04 16.69
CA LEU A 37 -0.31 9.86 17.32
C LEU A 37 1.19 10.06 17.47
N SER A 38 1.66 10.19 18.71
CA SER A 38 3.10 10.22 18.95
C SER A 38 3.74 8.89 18.50
N PRO A 39 4.97 8.92 17.96
CA PRO A 39 5.71 7.70 17.63
C PRO A 39 5.79 6.73 18.82
N ASP A 40 5.83 7.24 20.05
CA ASP A 40 5.79 6.43 21.27
C ASP A 40 4.48 5.67 21.44
N THR A 41 3.34 6.28 21.10
CA THR A 41 2.03 5.62 21.18
C THR A 41 1.95 4.48 20.18
N ILE A 42 2.42 4.72 18.95
CA ILE A 42 2.43 3.73 17.88
C ILE A 42 3.41 2.60 18.18
N SER A 43 4.65 2.90 18.58
CA SER A 43 5.63 1.89 18.98
C SER A 43 5.11 1.04 20.16
N ASN A 44 4.48 1.66 21.17
CA ASN A 44 3.98 0.93 22.33
C ASN A 44 2.73 0.08 22.04
N HIS A 45 1.81 0.54 21.18
CA HIS A 45 0.54 -0.16 20.92
C HIS A 45 0.58 -1.08 19.69
N LEU A 46 1.29 -0.66 18.64
CA LEU A 46 1.36 -1.33 17.34
C LEU A 46 2.77 -1.91 17.06
N GLY A 47 3.80 -1.50 17.82
CA GLY A 47 5.14 -2.06 17.73
C GLY A 47 5.37 -3.29 18.63
N LYS A 48 4.72 -3.35 19.80
CA LYS A 48 4.91 -4.41 20.81
C LYS A 48 3.84 -5.50 20.75
N GLY A 49 4.28 -6.75 20.85
CA GLY A 49 3.43 -7.93 20.96
C GLY A 49 3.04 -8.53 19.61
N ARG A 50 2.94 -9.86 19.55
CA ARG A 50 2.72 -10.62 18.31
C ARG A 50 1.28 -10.55 17.79
N PHE A 51 0.31 -10.52 18.69
CA PHE A 51 -1.12 -10.67 18.36
C PHE A 51 -1.93 -9.41 18.64
N ILE A 52 -1.71 -8.76 19.79
CA ILE A 52 -2.53 -7.62 20.20
C ILE A 52 -2.30 -6.38 19.32
N SER A 53 -1.08 -6.19 18.83
CA SER A 53 -0.72 -5.10 17.89
C SER A 53 -1.48 -5.26 16.56
N VAL A 54 -1.58 -6.49 16.07
CA VAL A 54 -2.29 -6.87 14.84
C VAL A 54 -3.78 -6.57 14.97
N ILE A 55 -4.42 -7.02 16.05
CA ILE A 55 -5.86 -6.80 16.27
C ILE A 55 -6.14 -5.31 16.41
N LYS A 56 -5.33 -4.57 17.19
CA LYS A 56 -5.47 -3.10 17.32
C LYS A 56 -5.35 -2.40 15.97
N ALA A 57 -4.39 -2.80 15.14
CA ALA A 57 -4.19 -2.24 13.81
C ALA A 57 -5.37 -2.52 12.87
N ALA A 58 -5.90 -3.75 12.87
CA ALA A 58 -7.07 -4.11 12.07
C ALA A 58 -8.31 -3.30 12.49
N VAL A 59 -8.61 -3.22 13.80
CA VAL A 59 -9.75 -2.43 14.31
C VAL A 59 -9.60 -0.95 13.98
N LEU A 60 -8.39 -0.41 14.07
CA LEU A 60 -8.11 0.99 13.74
C LEU A 60 -8.33 1.29 12.25
N GLY A 61 -8.21 0.29 11.37
CA GLY A 61 -8.46 0.44 9.94
C GLY A 61 -9.94 0.54 9.56
N ILE A 62 -10.84 -0.16 10.28
CA ILE A 62 -12.28 -0.25 9.95
C ILE A 62 -12.98 1.11 9.74
N PRO A 63 -12.85 2.10 10.65
CA PRO A 63 -13.58 3.36 10.50
C PRO A 63 -12.96 4.33 9.50
N LEU A 64 -11.78 4.03 8.95
CA LEU A 64 -11.03 4.99 8.15
C LEU A 64 -11.50 4.97 6.69
N PRO A 65 -11.91 6.13 6.13
CA PRO A 65 -12.32 6.24 4.73
C PRO A 65 -11.08 6.38 3.82
N LEU A 66 -10.12 5.47 3.96
CA LEU A 66 -8.91 5.45 3.13
C LEU A 66 -9.07 4.34 2.09
N CYS A 67 -9.11 4.74 0.82
CA CYS A 67 -9.04 3.79 -0.27
C CYS A 67 -7.61 3.20 -0.41
N SER A 68 -7.43 2.24 -1.33
CA SER A 68 -6.14 1.58 -1.59
C SER A 68 -4.99 2.54 -1.90
N CYS A 69 -5.26 3.70 -2.52
CA CYS A 69 -4.28 4.75 -2.77
C CYS A 69 -3.89 5.49 -1.48
N GLY A 70 -4.86 5.76 -0.60
CA GLY A 70 -4.66 6.57 0.62
C GLY A 70 -4.15 5.79 1.82
N VAL A 71 -4.44 4.48 1.89
CA VAL A 71 -3.97 3.62 2.98
C VAL A 71 -2.46 3.40 2.93
N LEU A 72 -1.87 3.42 1.73
CA LEU A 72 -0.46 3.09 1.55
C LEU A 72 0.48 4.10 2.23
N PRO A 73 0.37 5.44 2.03
CA PRO A 73 1.18 6.41 2.79
C PRO A 73 0.96 6.36 4.29
N THR A 74 -0.27 6.07 4.68
CA THR A 74 -0.66 5.97 6.09
C THR A 74 0.04 4.77 6.73
N ALA A 75 -0.01 3.60 6.09
CA ALA A 75 0.68 2.39 6.54
C ALA A 75 2.20 2.54 6.57
N VAL A 76 2.77 3.23 5.59
CA VAL A 76 4.21 3.53 5.56
C VAL A 76 4.60 4.43 6.72
N SER A 77 3.78 5.44 7.05
CA SER A 77 4.03 6.25 8.24
C SER A 77 3.90 5.45 9.53
N LEU A 78 2.86 4.61 9.69
CA LEU A 78 2.75 3.71 10.86
C LEU A 78 4.00 2.83 10.99
N LYS A 79 4.50 2.30 9.88
CA LYS A 79 5.71 1.47 9.86
C LYS A 79 6.95 2.28 10.25
N LYS A 80 7.10 3.48 9.70
CA LYS A 80 8.19 4.39 10.04
C LYS A 80 8.16 4.74 11.52
N GLN A 81 6.99 5.03 12.08
CA GLN A 81 6.75 5.36 13.49
C GLN A 81 6.92 4.17 14.47
N GLY A 82 7.32 2.99 13.98
CA GLY A 82 7.67 1.85 14.82
C GLY A 82 6.62 0.74 14.89
N ALA A 83 5.61 0.70 14.01
CA ALA A 83 4.73 -0.47 13.93
C ALA A 83 5.50 -1.73 13.47
N ASN A 84 5.15 -2.89 14.02
CA ASN A 84 5.70 -4.16 13.53
C ASN A 84 5.07 -4.55 12.18
N ASN A 85 5.70 -5.48 11.46
CA ASN A 85 5.26 -5.87 10.12
C ASN A 85 3.81 -6.38 10.11
N GLY A 86 3.43 -7.22 11.08
CA GLY A 86 2.08 -7.78 11.17
C GLY A 86 1.00 -6.73 11.43
N ALA A 87 1.29 -5.73 12.25
CA ALA A 87 0.37 -4.61 12.48
C ALA A 87 0.20 -3.77 11.21
N THR A 88 1.30 -3.48 10.50
CA THR A 88 1.25 -2.76 9.23
C THR A 88 0.46 -3.53 8.16
N THR A 89 0.66 -4.84 8.03
CA THR A 89 -0.07 -5.66 7.04
C THR A 89 -1.54 -5.77 7.38
N ALA A 90 -1.90 -5.96 8.65
CA ALA A 90 -3.30 -6.00 9.07
C ALA A 90 -4.03 -4.67 8.83
N PHE A 91 -3.37 -3.54 9.10
CA PHE A 91 -3.91 -2.22 8.78
C PHE A 91 -4.13 -2.03 7.27
N LEU A 92 -3.16 -2.44 6.45
CA LEU A 92 -3.23 -2.35 4.98
C LEU A 92 -4.38 -3.16 4.37
N ILE A 93 -4.68 -4.34 4.94
CA ILE A 93 -5.78 -5.20 4.47
C ILE A 93 -7.12 -4.67 4.97
N SER A 94 -7.23 -4.41 6.27
CA SER A 94 -8.53 -4.09 6.88
C SER A 94 -9.11 -2.78 6.35
N THR A 95 -8.28 -1.74 6.19
CA THR A 95 -8.75 -0.38 5.90
C THR A 95 -9.53 -0.25 4.57
N PRO A 96 -8.98 -0.63 3.40
CA PRO A 96 -9.69 -0.48 2.14
C PRO A 96 -10.88 -1.45 2.00
N GLU A 97 -10.91 -2.57 2.72
CA GLU A 97 -11.96 -3.58 2.57
C GLU A 97 -13.17 -3.35 3.49
N SER A 98 -12.90 -2.93 4.73
CA SER A 98 -13.91 -2.73 5.79
C SER A 98 -14.28 -1.25 6.02
N GLY A 99 -13.77 -0.35 5.19
CA GLY A 99 -14.07 1.08 5.25
C GLY A 99 -15.58 1.38 5.18
N VAL A 100 -15.98 2.44 5.85
CA VAL A 100 -17.39 2.91 5.89
C VAL A 100 -17.94 3.24 4.50
N ASP A 101 -17.09 3.70 3.60
CA ASP A 101 -17.38 3.96 2.18
C ASP A 101 -17.70 2.67 1.43
N SER A 102 -16.84 1.66 1.56
CA SER A 102 -16.99 0.32 0.98
C SER A 102 -18.28 -0.36 1.47
N ILE A 103 -18.56 -0.31 2.78
CA ILE A 103 -19.77 -0.88 3.37
C ILE A 103 -21.03 -0.20 2.82
N SER A 104 -21.03 1.13 2.73
CA SER A 104 -22.18 1.90 2.24
C SER A 104 -22.50 1.57 0.78
N VAL A 105 -21.46 1.48 -0.06
CA VAL A 105 -21.62 1.13 -1.48
C VAL A 105 -22.03 -0.33 -1.65
N THR A 106 -21.48 -1.23 -0.85
CA THR A 106 -21.87 -2.66 -0.84
C THR A 106 -23.34 -2.80 -0.46
N TYR A 107 -23.81 -2.08 0.55
CA TYR A 107 -25.21 -2.07 0.96
C TYR A 107 -26.17 -1.55 -0.12
N ALA A 108 -25.72 -0.58 -0.91
CA ALA A 108 -26.53 0.01 -1.97
C ALA A 108 -26.64 -0.88 -3.22
N LEU A 109 -25.59 -1.64 -3.54
CA LEU A 109 -25.46 -2.36 -4.82
C LEU A 109 -25.58 -3.87 -4.71
N LEU A 110 -25.16 -4.43 -3.58
CA LEU A 110 -25.19 -5.86 -3.27
C LEU A 110 -26.20 -6.13 -2.15
N ASP A 111 -26.41 -7.40 -1.86
CA ASP A 111 -27.36 -7.83 -0.87
C ASP A 111 -26.80 -7.70 0.58
N PRO A 112 -27.69 -7.75 1.59
CA PRO A 112 -27.29 -7.62 2.99
C PRO A 112 -26.28 -8.67 3.47
N ILE A 113 -26.30 -9.88 2.87
CA ILE A 113 -25.36 -10.95 3.22
C ILE A 113 -23.95 -10.55 2.83
N MET A 114 -23.72 -10.06 1.60
CA MET A 114 -22.42 -9.56 1.17
C MET A 114 -21.97 -8.32 1.95
N THR A 115 -22.92 -7.45 2.32
CA THR A 115 -22.65 -6.25 3.12
C THR A 115 -22.00 -6.56 4.47
N ILE A 116 -22.38 -7.67 5.11
CA ILE A 116 -21.80 -8.11 6.38
C ILE A 116 -20.60 -9.03 6.15
N ALA A 117 -20.69 -9.94 5.17
CA ALA A 117 -19.64 -10.91 4.89
C ALA A 117 -18.33 -10.22 4.50
N ARG A 118 -18.38 -9.14 3.72
CA ARG A 118 -17.20 -8.40 3.27
C ARG A 118 -16.36 -7.82 4.42
N PRO A 119 -16.88 -6.95 5.31
CA PRO A 119 -16.08 -6.40 6.41
C PRO A 119 -15.67 -7.46 7.44
N VAL A 120 -16.48 -8.50 7.67
CA VAL A 120 -16.13 -9.58 8.60
C VAL A 120 -14.98 -10.43 8.04
N ALA A 121 -15.07 -10.83 6.76
CA ALA A 121 -14.02 -11.58 6.09
C ALA A 121 -12.72 -10.75 6.03
N ALA A 122 -12.83 -9.46 5.74
CA ALA A 122 -11.72 -8.52 5.72
C ALA A 122 -11.00 -8.45 7.07
N PHE A 123 -11.76 -8.26 8.16
CA PHE A 123 -11.18 -8.16 9.51
C PHE A 123 -10.48 -9.47 9.92
N ILE A 124 -11.11 -10.62 9.67
CA ILE A 124 -10.54 -11.92 10.03
C ILE A 124 -9.29 -12.18 9.18
N MET A 125 -9.35 -11.94 7.87
CA MET A 125 -8.23 -12.12 6.95
C MET A 125 -7.05 -11.19 7.32
N ALA A 126 -7.31 -9.91 7.60
CA ALA A 126 -6.31 -8.95 8.05
C ALA A 126 -5.64 -9.42 9.34
N THR A 127 -6.43 -9.90 10.30
CA THR A 127 -5.94 -10.41 11.58
C THR A 127 -5.07 -11.65 11.38
N ILE A 128 -5.52 -12.63 10.59
CA ILE A 128 -4.74 -13.85 10.36
C ILE A 128 -3.48 -13.56 9.55
N ALA A 129 -3.54 -12.70 8.53
CA ALA A 129 -2.39 -12.31 7.73
C ALA A 129 -1.33 -11.61 8.61
N GLY A 130 -1.75 -10.67 9.46
CA GLY A 130 -0.84 -9.97 10.37
C GLY A 130 -0.26 -10.88 11.45
N MET A 131 -1.05 -11.81 11.99
CA MET A 131 -0.58 -12.80 12.96
C MET A 131 0.42 -13.78 12.32
N THR A 132 0.13 -14.22 11.10
CA THR A 132 1.01 -15.11 10.32
C THR A 132 2.35 -14.43 10.07
N GLU A 133 2.32 -13.17 9.66
CA GLU A 133 3.55 -12.37 9.48
C GLU A 133 4.35 -12.25 10.79
N ASN A 134 3.71 -11.88 11.89
CA ASN A 134 4.40 -11.77 13.19
C ASN A 134 4.85 -13.12 13.77
N LEU A 135 4.27 -14.24 13.33
CA LEU A 135 4.69 -15.58 13.75
C LEU A 135 5.95 -16.01 12.99
N PHE A 136 5.99 -15.82 11.67
CA PHE A 136 7.14 -16.19 10.85
C PHE A 136 8.30 -15.20 10.97
N ASN A 137 7.99 -13.90 11.13
CA ASN A 137 8.97 -12.84 11.10
C ASN A 137 8.61 -11.72 12.08
N TYR A 138 8.70 -12.04 13.36
CA TYR A 138 8.52 -11.04 14.41
C TYR A 138 9.67 -10.03 14.36
N SER A 139 9.41 -8.87 13.76
CA SER A 139 10.27 -7.70 13.86
C SER A 139 9.65 -6.78 14.91
N GLU A 140 10.27 -6.71 16.09
CA GLU A 140 9.90 -5.69 17.08
C GLU A 140 9.99 -4.32 16.44
N GLY A 141 8.96 -3.50 16.69
CA GLY A 141 8.98 -2.10 16.35
C GLY A 141 10.25 -1.46 16.91
N LYS A 142 11.14 -0.97 16.04
CA LYS A 142 12.29 -0.20 16.52
C LYS A 142 11.75 1.03 17.26
N ASN A 143 12.14 1.22 18.52
CA ASN A 143 11.99 2.51 19.17
C ASN A 143 12.79 3.51 18.33
N ILE A 144 12.12 4.41 17.63
CA ILE A 144 12.81 5.53 17.02
C ILE A 144 13.29 6.39 18.18
N VAL A 145 14.60 6.40 18.36
CA VAL A 145 15.29 7.46 19.08
C VAL A 145 14.76 8.77 18.50
N THR A 146 14.15 9.59 19.35
CA THR A 146 13.82 10.99 19.08
C THR A 146 14.92 11.60 18.21
N PRO A 147 14.61 12.29 17.09
CA PRO A 147 15.67 12.92 16.32
C PRO A 147 16.47 13.83 17.25
N ASP A 148 17.77 13.56 17.37
CA ASP A 148 18.71 14.37 18.12
C ASP A 148 18.43 15.83 17.81
N MET A 149 18.11 16.60 18.85
CA MET A 149 18.34 18.04 18.80
C MET A 149 19.81 18.21 18.40
N PRO A 150 20.13 19.11 17.45
CA PRO A 150 21.51 19.36 17.10
C PRO A 150 22.26 19.75 18.37
N ASP A 151 23.33 19.02 18.67
CA ASP A 151 24.30 19.35 19.71
C ASP A 151 24.63 20.84 19.59
N ILE A 152 24.15 21.62 20.54
CA ILE A 152 24.61 22.99 20.72
C ILE A 152 26.05 22.85 21.18
N PRO A 153 27.04 23.41 20.46
CA PRO A 153 28.43 23.26 20.84
C PRO A 153 28.64 23.80 22.25
N ASP A 154 29.13 22.93 23.14
CA ASP A 154 29.63 23.26 24.47
C ASP A 154 30.69 24.36 24.35
N ASN A 155 30.28 25.61 24.55
CA ASN A 155 31.20 26.69 24.88
C ASN A 155 30.91 27.13 26.33
N PRO A 156 31.84 26.92 27.26
CA PRO A 156 31.65 27.29 28.66
C PRO A 156 31.90 28.79 28.80
N GLY A 157 30.84 29.59 28.73
CA GLY A 157 30.96 31.03 28.90
C GLY A 157 29.65 31.67 29.33
N CYS A 158 29.69 32.32 30.49
CA CYS A 158 28.67 33.18 31.10
C CYS A 158 27.50 32.50 31.82
N CYS A 159 27.74 32.19 33.10
CA CYS A 159 26.74 32.38 34.15
C CYS A 159 27.36 33.28 35.23
N THR A 160 26.97 34.55 35.27
CA THR A 160 27.13 35.41 36.46
C THR A 160 25.78 36.05 36.78
N ASP A 161 25.31 35.71 37.98
CA ASP A 161 24.42 36.42 38.91
C ASP A 161 23.03 36.88 38.48
N ASN A 162 22.06 36.46 39.31
CA ASN A 162 20.73 37.03 39.54
C ASN A 162 19.85 37.27 38.31
N ASP A 163 19.07 36.26 37.93
CA ASP A 163 17.61 36.39 37.88
C ASP A 163 16.95 35.01 37.67
N GLY A 164 15.71 34.88 38.14
CA GLY A 164 15.08 33.62 38.51
C GLY A 164 15.15 32.46 37.51
N CYS A 165 15.54 31.29 38.03
CA CYS A 165 15.31 29.99 37.41
C CYS A 165 13.80 29.72 37.32
N LEU A 166 13.18 30.18 36.25
CA LEU A 166 11.87 29.73 35.79
C LEU A 166 11.93 29.52 34.28
N SER A 167 12.83 28.63 33.84
CA SER A 167 12.63 27.94 32.55
C SER A 167 11.58 26.85 32.77
N LYS A 168 10.34 27.29 33.03
CA LYS A 168 9.16 26.58 32.59
C LYS A 168 8.89 27.15 31.20
N ALA A 169 9.69 26.71 30.22
CA ALA A 169 9.31 26.90 28.83
C ALA A 169 8.08 26.01 28.61
N GLU A 170 6.90 26.55 28.94
CA GLU A 170 5.63 26.06 28.43
C GLU A 170 5.79 25.97 26.92
N GLU A 171 5.89 24.74 26.43
CA GLU A 171 6.05 24.42 25.03
C GLU A 171 4.72 24.68 24.31
N ASN A 172 4.37 25.96 24.17
CA ASN A 172 3.38 26.43 23.23
C ASN A 172 4.02 26.42 21.83
N THR A 173 4.43 25.22 21.37
CA THR A 173 4.66 24.98 19.95
C THR A 173 3.32 25.20 19.26
N SER A 174 3.15 26.42 18.74
CA SER A 174 1.97 26.88 17.99
C SER A 174 1.40 25.74 17.17
N PHE A 175 0.10 25.44 17.34
CA PHE A 175 -0.62 24.38 16.64
C PHE A 175 -0.34 24.39 15.12
N ILE A 176 -0.09 25.58 14.56
CA ILE A 176 0.35 25.79 13.18
C ILE A 176 1.70 25.13 12.89
N LYS A 177 2.71 25.29 13.75
CA LYS A 177 4.03 24.63 13.59
C LYS A 177 3.90 23.11 13.65
N LYS A 178 3.02 22.56 14.50
CA LYS A 178 2.76 21.11 14.56
C LYS A 178 2.13 20.61 13.25
N ILE A 179 1.09 21.29 12.76
CA ILE A 179 0.46 20.95 11.47
C ILE A 179 1.44 21.08 10.31
N THR A 180 2.21 22.17 10.24
CA THR A 180 3.22 22.37 9.18
C THR A 180 4.29 21.27 9.24
N SER A 181 4.69 20.83 10.43
CA SER A 181 5.63 19.72 10.57
C SER A 181 5.05 18.39 10.10
N GLY A 182 3.78 18.11 10.39
CA GLY A 182 3.09 16.90 9.91
C GLY A 182 2.92 16.88 8.39
N ILE A 183 2.51 18.01 7.80
CA ILE A 183 2.40 18.16 6.35
C ILE A 183 3.78 17.98 5.69
N ARG A 184 4.81 18.63 6.23
CA ARG A 184 6.18 18.46 5.72
C ARG A 184 6.60 16.99 5.76
N TYR A 185 6.44 16.32 6.89
CA TYR A 185 6.75 14.89 7.02
C TYR A 185 6.00 14.01 6.00
N ALA A 186 4.72 14.26 5.77
CA ALA A 186 3.95 13.52 4.77
C ALA A 186 4.50 13.70 3.34
N PHE A 187 4.76 14.95 2.94
CA PHE A 187 5.16 15.26 1.57
C PHE A 187 6.64 15.09 1.28
N THR A 188 7.52 15.14 2.29
CA THR A 188 8.95 14.83 2.11
C THR A 188 9.24 13.40 2.50
N ASP A 189 9.07 13.02 3.75
CA ASP A 189 9.58 11.73 4.24
C ASP A 189 8.76 10.55 3.74
N VAL A 190 7.43 10.63 3.76
CA VAL A 190 6.58 9.52 3.32
C VAL A 190 6.54 9.42 1.81
N TRP A 191 6.32 10.55 1.11
CA TRP A 191 6.25 10.55 -0.35
C TRP A 191 7.59 10.25 -1.02
N ASP A 192 8.73 10.77 -0.53
CA ASP A 192 10.02 10.56 -1.19
C ASP A 192 10.40 9.06 -1.27
N ASP A 193 10.05 8.28 -0.24
CA ASP A 193 10.31 6.83 -0.20
C ASP A 193 9.37 6.02 -1.10
N MET A 194 8.15 6.52 -1.34
CA MET A 194 7.10 5.81 -2.07
C MET A 194 7.03 6.18 -3.55
N ALA A 195 7.32 7.43 -3.91
CA ALA A 195 7.05 8.00 -5.23
C ALA A 195 7.66 7.17 -6.37
N GLY A 196 8.93 6.78 -6.25
CA GLY A 196 9.61 6.00 -7.29
C GLY A 196 8.93 4.66 -7.58
N TRP A 197 8.59 3.93 -6.52
CA TRP A 197 7.90 2.64 -6.62
C TRP A 197 6.44 2.79 -7.07
N PHE A 198 5.79 3.89 -6.69
CA PHE A 198 4.44 4.22 -7.11
C PHE A 198 4.34 4.40 -8.63
N PHE A 199 5.20 5.22 -9.25
CA PHE A 199 5.17 5.43 -10.70
C PHE A 199 5.55 4.17 -11.50
N ILE A 200 6.51 3.37 -11.01
CA ILE A 200 6.84 2.08 -11.61
C ILE A 200 5.62 1.17 -11.58
N GLY A 201 4.95 1.08 -10.43
CA GLY A 201 3.73 0.31 -10.27
C GLY A 201 2.61 0.74 -11.20
N LEU A 202 2.41 2.05 -11.35
CA LEU A 202 1.38 2.64 -12.21
C LEU A 202 1.61 2.33 -13.70
N LEU A 203 2.87 2.40 -14.14
CA LEU A 203 3.25 2.04 -15.52
C LEU A 203 2.99 0.56 -15.80
N ILE A 204 3.35 -0.32 -14.87
CA ILE A 204 3.07 -1.77 -15.00
C ILE A 204 1.55 -2.02 -14.98
N ALA A 205 0.80 -1.32 -14.13
CA ALA A 205 -0.67 -1.42 -14.07
C ALA A 205 -1.33 -0.99 -15.39
N GLY A 206 -0.86 0.10 -16.02
CA GLY A 206 -1.36 0.55 -17.33
C GLY A 206 -1.09 -0.47 -18.45
N ILE A 207 0.09 -1.10 -18.44
CA ILE A 207 0.41 -2.18 -19.39
C ILE A 207 -0.51 -3.38 -19.20
N ILE A 208 -0.72 -3.81 -17.95
CA ILE A 208 -1.55 -4.99 -17.66
C ILE A 208 -3.02 -4.72 -17.96
N THR A 209 -3.51 -3.53 -17.67
CA THR A 209 -4.88 -3.13 -18.01
C THR A 209 -5.11 -3.16 -19.52
N ALA A 210 -4.13 -2.71 -20.31
CA ALA A 210 -4.17 -2.80 -21.76
C ALA A 210 -4.09 -4.25 -22.30
N LEU A 211 -3.68 -5.22 -21.48
CA LEU A 211 -3.49 -6.62 -21.85
C LEU A 211 -4.63 -7.55 -21.40
N ILE A 212 -5.58 -7.11 -20.58
CA ILE A 212 -6.68 -7.96 -20.08
C ILE A 212 -7.88 -7.89 -21.04
N PRO A 213 -8.17 -8.95 -21.83
CA PRO A 213 -9.37 -8.99 -22.64
C PRO A 213 -10.59 -9.40 -21.80
N GLU A 214 -11.70 -8.68 -21.97
CA GLU A 214 -12.98 -8.94 -21.29
C GLU A 214 -13.57 -10.34 -21.62
N GLU A 215 -13.11 -10.96 -22.70
CA GLU A 215 -13.53 -12.28 -23.19
C GLU A 215 -13.09 -13.44 -22.27
N LEU A 216 -11.98 -13.26 -21.53
CA LEU A 216 -11.43 -14.26 -20.61
C LEU A 216 -12.34 -14.50 -19.41
N ILE A 217 -13.04 -13.44 -18.98
CA ILE A 217 -14.03 -13.47 -17.90
C ILE A 217 -15.24 -14.28 -18.35
N ASN A 218 -15.70 -14.11 -19.60
CA ASN A 218 -16.94 -14.70 -20.10
C ASN A 218 -16.90 -16.23 -20.33
N ARG A 219 -15.71 -16.82 -20.56
CA ARG A 219 -15.58 -18.24 -20.95
C ARG A 219 -15.48 -19.22 -19.76
N HIS A 220 -15.27 -18.71 -18.54
CA HIS A 220 -15.17 -19.48 -17.28
C HIS A 220 -16.18 -18.99 -16.22
N LEU A 221 -17.26 -18.33 -16.64
CA LEU A 221 -18.36 -17.91 -15.78
C LEU A 221 -19.10 -19.13 -15.24
N GLY A 222 -18.98 -19.37 -13.94
CA GLY A 222 -19.64 -20.43 -13.20
C GLY A 222 -19.42 -20.24 -11.70
N GLY A 223 -19.99 -21.11 -10.89
CA GLY A 223 -19.69 -21.20 -9.46
C GLY A 223 -18.50 -22.12 -9.19
N GLY A 224 -17.94 -22.03 -7.98
CA GLY A 224 -16.92 -22.95 -7.50
C GLY A 224 -15.48 -22.42 -7.59
N LEU A 225 -14.54 -23.32 -7.33
CA LEU A 225 -13.14 -22.97 -7.08
C LEU A 225 -12.43 -22.37 -8.30
N SER A 226 -12.75 -22.80 -9.52
CA SER A 226 -12.14 -22.29 -10.75
C SER A 226 -12.43 -20.81 -10.98
N SER A 227 -13.68 -20.39 -10.77
CA SER A 227 -14.09 -18.99 -10.92
C SER A 227 -13.52 -18.12 -9.80
N MET A 228 -13.38 -18.64 -8.57
CA MET A 228 -12.68 -17.95 -7.49
C MET A 228 -11.19 -17.75 -7.80
N LEU A 229 -10.50 -18.77 -8.31
CA LEU A 229 -9.10 -18.67 -8.71
C LEU A 229 -8.90 -17.67 -9.85
N LEU A 230 -9.81 -17.67 -10.84
CA LEU A 230 -9.79 -16.69 -11.92
C LEU A 230 -9.96 -15.27 -11.38
N MET A 231 -10.95 -15.06 -10.50
CA MET A 231 -11.19 -13.76 -9.86
C MET A 231 -10.03 -13.29 -8.99
N LEU A 232 -9.34 -14.22 -8.32
CA LEU A 232 -8.13 -13.90 -7.55
C LEU A 232 -6.99 -13.48 -8.47
N ILE A 233 -6.72 -14.24 -9.54
CA ILE A 233 -5.64 -13.94 -10.50
C ILE A 233 -5.89 -12.61 -11.22
N VAL A 234 -7.13 -12.31 -11.55
CA VAL A 234 -7.53 -11.05 -12.19
C VAL A 234 -7.55 -9.90 -11.17
N GLY A 235 -8.02 -10.14 -9.94
CA GLY A 235 -8.09 -9.14 -8.88
C GLY A 235 -6.72 -8.65 -8.42
N ILE A 236 -5.73 -9.55 -8.26
CA ILE A 236 -4.40 -9.21 -7.75
C ILE A 236 -3.67 -8.09 -8.51
N PRO A 237 -3.62 -8.12 -9.86
CA PRO A 237 -2.97 -7.07 -10.62
C PRO A 237 -3.85 -5.84 -10.83
N LEU A 238 -5.17 -5.95 -10.74
CA LEU A 238 -6.07 -4.86 -11.08
C LEU A 238 -6.01 -3.73 -10.06
N TYR A 239 -5.67 -2.54 -10.54
CA TYR A 239 -5.64 -1.33 -9.75
C TYR A 239 -7.06 -0.75 -9.65
N ILE A 240 -7.86 -1.26 -8.70
CA ILE A 240 -9.25 -0.81 -8.51
C ILE A 240 -9.51 -0.60 -7.02
N CYS A 241 -10.06 0.56 -6.65
CA CYS A 241 -10.45 0.83 -5.27
C CYS A 241 -11.71 0.04 -4.87
N ALA A 242 -11.93 -0.15 -3.57
CA ALA A 242 -13.10 -0.90 -3.06
C ALA A 242 -14.44 -0.36 -3.57
N THR A 243 -14.56 0.95 -3.72
CA THR A 243 -15.75 1.62 -4.25
C THR A 243 -16.00 1.28 -5.71
N ALA A 244 -14.95 1.28 -6.55
CA ALA A 244 -15.06 0.97 -7.97
C ALA A 244 -15.18 -0.54 -8.26
N SER A 245 -14.62 -1.40 -7.41
CA SER A 245 -14.74 -2.85 -7.57
C SER A 245 -16.13 -3.38 -7.23
N THR A 246 -16.92 -2.64 -6.45
CA THR A 246 -18.28 -3.05 -6.02
C THR A 246 -19.30 -3.07 -7.16
N PRO A 247 -19.45 -2.01 -7.99
CA PRO A 247 -20.28 -2.08 -9.20
C PRO A 247 -19.85 -3.17 -10.17
N VAL A 248 -18.53 -3.37 -10.33
CA VAL A 248 -17.98 -4.43 -11.19
C VAL A 248 -18.40 -5.80 -10.68
N ALA A 249 -18.26 -6.05 -9.38
CA ALA A 249 -18.72 -7.28 -8.74
C ALA A 249 -20.25 -7.48 -8.89
N ALA A 250 -21.05 -6.43 -8.70
CA ALA A 250 -22.50 -6.47 -8.90
C ALA A 250 -22.87 -6.88 -10.34
N ALA A 251 -22.23 -6.26 -11.34
CA ALA A 251 -22.43 -6.58 -12.74
C ALA A 251 -22.02 -8.03 -13.07
N LEU A 252 -20.95 -8.54 -12.44
CA LEU A 252 -20.48 -9.91 -12.60
C LEU A 252 -21.47 -10.92 -12.00
N ILE A 253 -22.03 -10.63 -10.81
CA ILE A 253 -23.09 -11.46 -10.20
C ILE A 253 -24.31 -11.51 -11.12
N MET A 254 -24.72 -10.38 -11.71
CA MET A 254 -25.82 -10.36 -12.68
C MET A 254 -25.52 -11.14 -13.97
N LYS A 255 -24.25 -11.22 -14.37
CA LYS A 255 -23.80 -12.08 -15.47
C LYS A 255 -23.65 -13.55 -15.09
N GLY A 256 -23.99 -13.94 -13.85
CA GLY A 256 -24.00 -15.32 -13.39
C GLY A 256 -22.74 -15.78 -12.64
N VAL A 257 -21.86 -14.87 -12.24
CA VAL A 257 -20.74 -15.19 -11.33
C VAL A 257 -21.28 -15.50 -9.93
N SER A 258 -20.72 -16.50 -9.24
CA SER A 258 -21.14 -16.80 -7.87
C SER A 258 -20.80 -15.65 -6.89
N PRO A 259 -21.64 -15.38 -5.89
CA PRO A 259 -21.36 -14.35 -4.88
C PRO A 259 -20.02 -14.54 -4.16
N GLY A 260 -19.61 -15.78 -3.93
CA GLY A 260 -18.31 -16.12 -3.35
C GLY A 260 -17.13 -15.75 -4.25
N ALA A 261 -17.23 -15.97 -5.56
CA ALA A 261 -16.19 -15.52 -6.50
C ALA A 261 -16.13 -13.99 -6.60
N ALA A 262 -17.29 -13.32 -6.56
CA ALA A 262 -17.36 -11.87 -6.46
C ALA A 262 -16.72 -11.36 -5.15
N LEU A 263 -16.94 -12.03 -4.02
CA LEU A 263 -16.29 -11.69 -2.75
C LEU A 263 -14.77 -11.84 -2.82
N VAL A 264 -14.26 -12.91 -3.44
CA VAL A 264 -12.81 -13.10 -3.65
C VAL A 264 -12.22 -11.91 -4.41
N PHE A 265 -12.90 -11.45 -5.47
CA PHE A 265 -12.49 -10.25 -6.21
C PHE A 265 -12.54 -8.98 -5.35
N LEU A 266 -13.58 -8.81 -4.52
CA LEU A 266 -13.77 -7.65 -3.65
C LEU A 266 -12.81 -7.56 -2.46
N LEU A 267 -12.26 -8.70 -2.03
CA LEU A 267 -11.18 -8.77 -1.04
C LEU A 267 -9.82 -8.60 -1.72
N ALA A 268 -9.52 -9.41 -2.73
CA ALA A 268 -8.22 -9.36 -3.40
C ALA A 268 -7.96 -8.00 -4.07
N GLY A 269 -8.88 -7.45 -4.86
CA GLY A 269 -8.63 -6.24 -5.66
C GLY A 269 -8.23 -5.01 -4.83
N PRO A 270 -8.99 -4.61 -3.81
CA PRO A 270 -8.64 -3.43 -3.01
C PRO A 270 -7.41 -3.64 -2.13
N ALA A 271 -7.17 -4.86 -1.63
CA ALA A 271 -6.01 -5.18 -0.81
C ALA A 271 -4.74 -5.42 -1.62
N THR A 272 -4.84 -5.77 -2.90
CA THR A 272 -3.69 -6.10 -3.73
C THR A 272 -3.75 -5.35 -5.05
N ASN A 273 -2.69 -4.59 -5.34
CA ASN A 273 -2.46 -4.03 -6.66
C ASN A 273 -0.96 -3.92 -6.88
N ILE A 274 -0.54 -3.94 -8.14
CA ILE A 274 0.89 -3.95 -8.50
C ILE A 274 1.65 -2.79 -7.84
N THR A 275 1.04 -1.62 -7.79
CA THR A 275 1.63 -0.42 -7.20
C THR A 275 1.89 -0.59 -5.70
N SER A 276 0.89 -1.07 -4.97
CA SER A 276 0.97 -1.29 -3.52
C SER A 276 1.91 -2.44 -3.20
N LEU A 277 1.89 -3.53 -3.98
CA LEU A 277 2.79 -4.67 -3.80
C LEU A 277 4.25 -4.28 -4.04
N THR A 278 4.51 -3.40 -5.00
CA THR A 278 5.85 -2.89 -5.31
C THR A 278 6.39 -2.04 -4.15
N VAL A 279 5.59 -1.10 -3.66
CA VAL A 279 5.93 -0.28 -2.48
C VAL A 279 6.09 -1.15 -1.23
N LEU A 280 5.16 -2.08 -0.98
CA LEU A 280 5.20 -2.99 0.16
C LEU A 280 6.46 -3.84 0.17
N THR A 281 6.86 -4.34 -1.00
CA THR A 281 8.09 -5.11 -1.17
C THR A 281 9.34 -4.28 -0.90
N GLY A 282 9.33 -3.00 -1.27
CA GLY A 282 10.42 -2.07 -0.98
C GLY A 282 10.57 -1.78 0.52
N ILE A 283 9.46 -1.74 1.26
CA ILE A 283 9.43 -1.26 2.66
C ILE A 283 9.47 -2.41 3.67
N LEU A 284 8.66 -3.45 3.47
CA LEU A 284 8.56 -4.60 4.37
C LEU A 284 9.39 -5.81 3.91
N GLY A 285 9.85 -5.81 2.66
CA GLY A 285 10.66 -6.88 2.07
C GLY A 285 9.84 -7.99 1.39
N LYS A 286 10.50 -8.74 0.50
CA LYS A 286 9.88 -9.76 -0.36
C LYS A 286 9.17 -10.89 0.39
N ARG A 287 9.71 -11.30 1.54
CA ARG A 287 9.13 -12.40 2.35
C ARG A 287 7.78 -12.00 2.94
N THR A 288 7.72 -10.81 3.54
CA THR A 288 6.50 -10.21 4.09
C THR A 288 5.44 -10.06 3.00
N THR A 289 5.82 -9.56 1.82
CA THR A 289 4.89 -9.46 0.67
C THR A 289 4.37 -10.84 0.22
N ALA A 290 5.21 -11.88 0.24
CA ALA A 290 4.78 -13.21 -0.13
C ALA A 290 3.78 -13.81 0.88
N ILE A 291 4.01 -13.60 2.19
CA ILE A 291 3.06 -14.00 3.25
C ILE A 291 1.76 -13.22 3.13
N TYR A 292 1.84 -11.92 2.85
CA TYR A 292 0.69 -11.05 2.59
C TYR A 292 -0.18 -11.56 1.44
N LEU A 293 0.44 -11.78 0.26
CA LEU A 293 -0.26 -12.30 -0.93
C LEU A 293 -0.81 -13.72 -0.71
N GLY A 294 -0.02 -14.60 -0.08
CA GLY A 294 -0.44 -15.97 0.22
C GLY A 294 -1.62 -16.01 1.17
N SER A 295 -1.62 -15.14 2.19
CA SER A 295 -2.73 -15.04 3.15
C SER A 295 -4.00 -14.53 2.46
N ILE A 296 -3.90 -13.46 1.68
CA ILE A 296 -5.05 -12.92 0.94
C ILE A 296 -5.60 -13.97 -0.03
N GLY A 297 -4.75 -14.63 -0.81
CA GLY A 297 -5.20 -15.67 -1.74
C GLY A 297 -5.87 -16.85 -1.06
N LEU A 298 -5.29 -17.36 0.04
CA LEU A 298 -5.85 -18.49 0.76
C LEU A 298 -7.18 -18.15 1.46
N PHE A 299 -7.19 -17.08 2.25
CA PHE A 299 -8.35 -16.73 3.07
C PHE A 299 -9.50 -16.14 2.25
N SER A 300 -9.22 -15.38 1.19
CA SER A 300 -10.28 -14.92 0.27
C SER A 300 -11.04 -16.11 -0.33
N ILE A 301 -10.34 -17.17 -0.78
CA ILE A 301 -10.97 -18.38 -1.31
C ILE A 301 -11.79 -19.10 -0.22
N ILE A 302 -11.24 -19.24 1.00
CA ILE A 302 -11.96 -19.87 2.12
C ILE A 302 -13.27 -19.11 2.41
N PHE A 303 -13.22 -17.79 2.49
CA PHE A 303 -14.41 -16.97 2.70
C PHE A 303 -15.36 -16.99 1.51
N GLY A 304 -14.85 -16.99 0.27
CA GLY A 304 -15.65 -17.15 -0.94
C GLY A 304 -16.44 -18.46 -0.95
N LEU A 305 -15.79 -19.58 -0.63
CA LEU A 305 -16.44 -20.89 -0.50
C LEU A 305 -17.48 -20.92 0.62
N LEU A 306 -17.17 -20.27 1.75
CA LEU A 306 -18.09 -20.15 2.87
C LEU A 306 -19.34 -19.37 2.46
N VAL A 307 -19.18 -18.26 1.75
CA VAL A 307 -20.29 -17.45 1.25
C VAL A 307 -21.13 -18.23 0.23
N ASP A 308 -20.53 -18.86 -0.77
CA ASP A 308 -21.27 -19.71 -1.72
C ASP A 308 -22.08 -20.80 -0.98
N LYS A 309 -21.51 -21.41 0.06
CA LYS A 309 -22.20 -22.40 0.89
C LYS A 309 -23.38 -21.79 1.65
N ILE A 310 -23.26 -20.57 2.17
CA ILE A 310 -24.37 -19.86 2.83
C ILE A 310 -25.52 -19.63 1.84
N TYR A 311 -25.24 -19.13 0.63
CA TYR A 311 -26.29 -18.93 -0.38
C TYR A 311 -26.98 -20.23 -0.78
N LEU A 312 -26.22 -21.31 -0.97
CA LEU A 312 -26.79 -22.63 -1.26
C LEU A 312 -27.67 -23.16 -0.13
N LEU A 313 -27.27 -22.96 1.13
CA LEU A 313 -27.97 -23.46 2.30
C LEU A 313 -29.26 -22.67 2.59
N MET A 314 -29.23 -21.36 2.35
CA MET A 314 -30.39 -20.49 2.51
C MET A 314 -31.34 -20.50 1.29
N ASN A 315 -30.93 -21.10 0.17
CA ASN A 315 -31.70 -21.16 -1.08
C ASN A 315 -32.11 -19.77 -1.59
N ILE A 316 -31.25 -18.77 -1.36
CA ILE A 316 -31.48 -17.37 -1.73
C ILE A 316 -30.84 -17.11 -3.09
N SER A 317 -31.63 -16.57 -4.03
CA SER A 317 -31.08 -16.03 -5.27
C SER A 317 -30.30 -14.74 -4.98
N PRO A 318 -29.04 -14.61 -5.40
CA PRO A 318 -28.28 -13.39 -5.19
C PRO A 318 -28.95 -12.21 -5.93
N GLN A 319 -29.14 -11.11 -5.21
CA GLN A 319 -29.73 -9.89 -5.72
C GLN A 319 -28.62 -8.85 -5.86
N ALA A 320 -28.43 -8.31 -7.06
CA ALA A 320 -27.49 -7.24 -7.32
C ALA A 320 -28.19 -6.17 -8.16
N ILE A 321 -28.01 -4.91 -7.79
CA ILE A 321 -28.56 -3.76 -8.51
C ILE A 321 -27.40 -3.04 -9.19
N VAL A 322 -27.47 -2.83 -10.50
CA VAL A 322 -26.52 -1.95 -11.19
C VAL A 322 -26.87 -0.51 -10.83
N GLY A 323 -26.21 0.03 -9.82
CA GLY A 323 -26.17 1.45 -9.56
C GLY A 323 -24.87 2.04 -10.09
N SER A 324 -24.97 3.14 -10.81
CA SER A 324 -23.82 3.99 -11.09
C SER A 324 -23.42 4.68 -9.79
N ALA A 325 -22.41 4.18 -9.09
CA ALA A 325 -21.75 4.96 -8.05
C ALA A 325 -21.11 6.16 -8.77
N SER A 326 -21.81 7.29 -8.74
CA SER A 326 -21.47 8.52 -9.43
C SER A 326 -20.00 8.88 -9.19
N GLU A 327 -19.30 9.27 -10.26
CA GLU A 327 -18.06 10.02 -10.18
C GLU A 327 -18.32 11.30 -9.36
N ILE A 328 -18.07 11.24 -8.05
CA ILE A 328 -18.34 12.35 -7.12
C ILE A 328 -17.35 13.51 -7.35
N ILE A 329 -16.27 13.30 -8.11
CA ILE A 329 -15.18 14.25 -8.28
C ILE A 329 -15.15 14.78 -9.71
N SER A 330 -15.28 16.11 -9.86
CA SER A 330 -15.16 16.78 -11.15
C SER A 330 -13.74 16.62 -11.74
N PRO A 331 -13.60 16.44 -13.06
CA PRO A 331 -12.31 16.23 -13.73
C PRO A 331 -11.30 17.36 -13.49
N MET A 332 -11.77 18.57 -13.15
CA MET A 332 -10.90 19.69 -12.80
C MET A 332 -10.09 19.44 -11.51
N PHE A 333 -10.69 18.78 -10.52
CA PHE A 333 -10.00 18.45 -9.27
C PHE A 333 -8.99 17.31 -9.46
N GLN A 334 -9.30 16.34 -10.32
CA GLN A 334 -8.35 15.29 -10.69
C GLN A 334 -7.12 15.88 -11.38
N LEU A 335 -7.31 16.76 -12.37
CA LEU A 335 -6.20 17.43 -13.06
C LEU A 335 -5.33 18.22 -12.09
N ALA A 336 -5.95 18.99 -11.18
CA ALA A 336 -5.22 19.74 -10.16
C ALA A 336 -4.41 18.80 -9.23
N GLY A 337 -5.00 17.68 -8.81
CA GLY A 337 -4.34 16.65 -8.02
C GLY A 337 -3.12 16.06 -8.72
N VAL A 338 -3.25 15.73 -10.01
CA VAL A 338 -2.13 15.23 -10.83
C VAL A 338 -1.00 16.25 -10.90
N ILE A 339 -1.30 17.52 -11.17
CA ILE A 339 -0.28 18.57 -11.26
C ILE A 339 0.48 18.69 -9.94
N VAL A 340 -0.23 18.76 -8.81
CA VAL A 340 0.39 18.86 -7.48
C VAL A 340 1.26 17.63 -7.20
N LEU A 341 0.74 16.43 -7.45
CA LEU A 341 1.45 15.18 -7.20
C LEU A 341 2.69 15.04 -8.08
N LEU A 342 2.62 15.44 -9.36
CA LEU A 342 3.78 15.48 -10.26
C LEU A 342 4.81 16.50 -9.80
N CYS A 343 4.40 17.71 -9.42
CA CYS A 343 5.30 18.76 -8.92
C CYS A 343 6.09 18.30 -7.69
N ILE A 344 5.41 17.68 -6.71
CA ILE A 344 6.06 17.16 -5.50
C ILE A 344 7.00 15.99 -5.85
N SER A 345 6.65 15.22 -6.88
CA SER A 345 7.45 14.06 -7.31
C SER A 345 8.75 14.40 -8.04
N ILE A 346 8.94 15.63 -8.54
CA ILE A 346 10.14 16.01 -9.32
C ILE A 346 11.43 15.73 -8.53
N LYS A 347 11.47 16.15 -7.26
CA LYS A 347 12.66 16.00 -6.40
C LYS A 347 12.98 14.54 -6.05
N PRO A 348 12.05 13.71 -5.56
CA PRO A 348 12.34 12.31 -5.26
C PRO A 348 12.65 11.50 -6.51
N LEU A 349 11.96 11.75 -7.62
CA LEU A 349 12.18 11.00 -8.86
C LEU A 349 13.57 11.27 -9.43
N THR A 350 14.02 12.52 -9.46
CA THR A 350 15.38 12.87 -9.91
C THR A 350 16.46 12.34 -8.97
N GLY A 351 16.22 12.33 -7.66
CA GLY A 351 17.12 11.72 -6.67
C GLY A 351 17.26 10.20 -6.87
N ASN A 352 16.15 9.50 -7.08
CA ASN A 352 16.14 8.05 -7.25
C ASN A 352 16.73 7.61 -8.61
N ILE A 353 16.48 8.36 -9.69
CA ILE A 353 17.13 8.13 -10.99
C ILE A 353 18.65 8.30 -10.86
N LYS A 354 19.10 9.35 -10.16
CA LYS A 354 20.52 9.63 -9.97
C LYS A 354 21.21 8.55 -9.12
N SER A 355 20.57 8.04 -8.07
CA SER A 355 21.13 6.97 -7.23
C SER A 355 21.27 5.65 -8.01
N VAL A 356 20.28 5.28 -8.82
CA VAL A 356 20.31 4.09 -9.69
C VAL A 356 21.39 4.22 -10.78
N LEU A 357 21.50 5.39 -11.42
CA LEU A 357 22.55 5.65 -12.41
C LEU A 357 23.95 5.55 -11.80
N ILE A 358 24.16 6.13 -10.61
CA ILE A 358 25.44 6.06 -9.89
C ILE A 358 25.76 4.62 -9.48
N GLN A 359 24.78 3.84 -9.02
CA GLN A 359 24.98 2.43 -8.69
C GLN A 359 25.36 1.61 -9.93
N ASN A 360 24.69 1.82 -11.06
CA ASN A 360 25.00 1.14 -12.31
C ASN A 360 26.39 1.52 -12.83
N ILE A 361 26.78 2.80 -12.76
CA ILE A 361 28.13 3.25 -13.11
C ILE A 361 29.19 2.61 -12.19
N LYS A 362 28.95 2.56 -10.88
CA LYS A 362 29.85 1.87 -9.93
C LYS A 362 29.95 0.37 -10.23
N ARG A 363 28.85 -0.28 -10.63
CA ARG A 363 28.81 -1.71 -10.97
C ARG A 363 29.57 -2.00 -12.27
N MET A 364 29.44 -1.13 -13.28
CA MET A 364 30.22 -1.22 -14.53
C MET A 364 31.71 -0.96 -14.29
N SER A 365 32.07 0.03 -13.46
CA SER A 365 33.46 0.30 -13.09
C SER A 365 34.10 -0.86 -12.32
N ARG A 366 33.34 -1.51 -11.42
CA ARG A 366 33.80 -2.71 -10.70
C ARG A 366 33.97 -3.92 -11.62
N ASN A 367 33.06 -4.14 -12.56
CA ASN A 367 33.21 -5.20 -13.56
C ASN A 367 34.44 -4.97 -14.46
N ARG A 368 34.69 -3.72 -14.89
CA ARG A 368 35.87 -3.38 -15.71
C ARG A 368 37.19 -3.67 -15.00
N LYS A 369 37.30 -3.33 -13.71
CA LYS A 369 38.48 -3.68 -12.89
C LYS A 369 38.68 -5.19 -12.71
N ASN A 370 37.60 -5.96 -12.63
CA ASN A 370 37.70 -7.42 -12.51
C ASN A 370 38.12 -8.08 -13.84
N THR A 371 37.74 -7.51 -14.99
CA THR A 371 38.20 -7.98 -16.31
C THR A 371 39.71 -7.71 -16.50
N GLU A 372 40.19 -6.52 -16.13
CA GLU A 372 41.62 -6.17 -16.19
C GLU A 372 42.48 -7.00 -15.22
N SER A 373 41.97 -7.38 -14.04
CA SER A 373 42.69 -8.26 -13.09
C SER A 373 42.72 -9.74 -13.51
N GLY A 374 41.72 -10.20 -14.26
CA GLY A 374 41.70 -11.56 -14.81
C GLY A 374 42.72 -11.74 -15.94
N GLU A 375 42.83 -10.76 -16.83
CA GLU A 375 43.73 -10.78 -17.98
C GLU A 375 45.22 -10.72 -17.56
N ASN A 376 45.53 -10.05 -16.45
CA ASN A 376 46.90 -9.98 -15.91
C ASN A 376 47.32 -11.24 -15.11
N SER A 377 46.38 -12.13 -14.80
CA SER A 377 46.66 -13.39 -14.09
C SER A 377 47.02 -14.52 -15.05
N ASP A 378 46.43 -14.52 -16.26
CA ASP A 378 46.71 -15.54 -17.28
C ASP A 378 48.08 -15.36 -17.96
N ASP A 379 48.62 -14.13 -18.00
CA ASP A 379 49.93 -13.83 -18.62
C ASP A 379 51.14 -14.16 -17.71
N ILE A 380 50.91 -14.39 -16.40
CA ILE A 380 51.98 -14.79 -15.46
C ILE A 380 52.20 -16.31 -15.47
N THR A 381 51.16 -17.10 -15.73
CA THR A 381 51.25 -18.57 -15.81
C THR A 381 51.88 -19.11 -17.10
N SER A 382 52.04 -18.28 -18.15
CA SER A 382 52.64 -18.70 -19.42
C SER A 382 54.17 -18.53 -19.48
N ARG A 383 54.79 -17.85 -18.49
CA ARG A 383 56.23 -17.52 -18.47
C ARG A 383 57.10 -18.32 -17.50
N THR A 384 56.54 -19.22 -16.70
CA THR A 384 57.30 -20.03 -15.71
C THR A 384 57.49 -21.50 -16.11
N GLY A 385 57.30 -21.85 -17.39
CA GLY A 385 57.34 -23.23 -17.90
C GLY A 385 58.53 -23.56 -18.82
N SER A 386 59.70 -22.97 -18.63
CA SER A 386 60.89 -23.35 -19.40
C SER A 386 62.19 -23.09 -18.63
N THR A 387 62.59 -24.05 -17.80
CA THR A 387 64.00 -24.40 -17.50
C THR A 387 64.03 -25.80 -16.91
#